data_AF-A0A5K8A856-F1
#
_entry.id   AF-A0A5K8A856-F1
#
_cell.length_a   1.000
_cell.length_b   1.000
_cell.length_c   1.000
_cell.angle_alpha   90.00
_cell.angle_beta   90.00
_cell.angle_gamma   90.00
#
_symmetry.space_group_name_H-M   'P 1'
#
loop_
_entity.id
_entity.type
_entity.pdbx_description
1 polymer ?
#
loop_
_entity_poly.entity_id
_entity_poly.type
_entity_poly.pdbx_seq_one_letter_code
_entity_poly.pdbx_strand_id
1 'polypeptide(L)'
;MDRHACWQRTWPQGVSDHIEAEKPFTEYFRDRSAEQPDAVAIDFYGYEIRYGELNRKIDQFANALMGRGLARGDRVGIFTIPFGIHIAVTSCY
;
A
#
# COMPACT_ATOMS: atom_id res chain seq x y z
N MET A 1 14.01 -22.49 1.91
CA MET A 1 12.81 -22.29 1.07
C MET A 1 12.82 -20.85 0.58
N ASP A 2 13.23 -20.63 -0.66
CA ASP A 2 13.05 -19.32 -1.30
C ASP A 2 11.54 -19.15 -1.59
N ARG A 3 10.89 -18.26 -0.84
CA ARG A 3 9.44 -18.07 -0.91
C ARG A 3 9.00 -17.18 -2.08
N HIS A 4 9.93 -16.52 -2.77
CA HIS A 4 9.63 -15.76 -3.99
C HIS A 4 9.18 -16.70 -5.13
N ALA A 5 9.72 -17.93 -5.17
CA ALA A 5 9.40 -18.90 -6.21
C ALA A 5 7.96 -19.47 -6.16
N CYS A 6 7.26 -19.33 -5.02
CA CYS A 6 5.92 -19.91 -4.86
C CYS A 6 4.88 -19.24 -5.78
N TRP A 7 4.96 -17.93 -5.95
CA TRP A 7 4.01 -17.16 -6.76
C TRP A 7 4.32 -17.26 -8.25
N GLN A 8 5.60 -17.35 -8.62
CA GLN A 8 6.03 -17.55 -10.02
C GLN A 8 5.53 -18.88 -10.60
N ARG A 9 5.41 -19.93 -9.78
CA ARG A 9 4.96 -21.26 -10.25
C ARG A 9 3.53 -21.26 -10.81
N THR A 10 2.68 -20.33 -10.37
CA THR A 10 1.27 -20.22 -10.79
C THR A 10 0.95 -18.88 -11.42
N TRP A 11 1.97 -18.09 -11.78
CA TRP A 11 1.76 -16.79 -12.40
C TRP A 11 1.13 -16.97 -13.79
N PRO A 12 0.11 -16.17 -14.17
CA PRO A 12 -0.58 -16.31 -15.45
C PRO A 12 0.40 -16.15 -16.63
N GLN A 13 0.30 -17.04 -17.62
CA GLN A 13 1.08 -16.89 -18.85
C GLN A 13 0.66 -15.63 -19.61
N GLY A 14 1.63 -14.83 -20.05
CA GLY A 14 1.41 -13.59 -20.80
C GLY A 14 1.23 -12.34 -19.92
N VAL A 15 1.23 -12.47 -18.59
CA VAL A 15 1.26 -11.34 -17.67
C VAL A 15 2.69 -11.17 -17.18
N SER A 16 3.28 -9.99 -17.37
CA SER A 16 4.62 -9.70 -16.84
C SER A 16 4.61 -9.76 -15.31
N ASP A 17 5.59 -10.43 -14.72
CA ASP A 17 5.82 -10.43 -13.26
C ASP A 17 6.62 -9.20 -12.79
N HIS A 18 7.07 -8.38 -13.74
CA HIS A 18 7.80 -7.13 -13.51
C HIS A 18 7.12 -5.98 -14.25
N ILE A 19 7.06 -4.83 -13.59
CA ILE A 19 6.59 -3.57 -14.16
C ILE A 19 7.75 -2.61 -14.07
N GLU A 20 8.22 -2.10 -15.20
CA GLU A 20 9.16 -0.98 -15.23
C GLU A 20 8.38 0.30 -14.95
N ALA A 21 8.50 0.81 -13.73
CA ALA A 21 7.94 2.08 -13.33
C ALA A 21 9.08 3.09 -13.12
N GLU A 22 8.89 4.32 -13.57
CA GLU A 22 9.87 5.41 -13.42
C GLU A 22 10.14 5.75 -11.94
N LYS A 23 9.10 5.61 -11.11
CA LYS A 23 9.15 5.81 -9.67
C LYS A 23 8.31 4.77 -8.95
N PRO A 24 8.51 4.55 -7.65
CA PRO A 24 7.71 3.60 -6.90
C PRO A 24 6.24 4.02 -6.87
N PHE A 25 5.35 3.03 -6.81
CA PHE A 25 3.91 3.26 -6.69
C PHE A 25 3.54 4.24 -5.55
N THR A 26 4.26 4.17 -4.43
CA THR A 26 4.04 5.07 -3.28
C THR A 26 4.22 6.55 -3.63
N GLU A 27 5.13 6.88 -4.56
CA GLU A 27 5.34 8.26 -4.99
C GLU A 27 4.23 8.71 -5.94
N TYR A 28 3.82 7.87 -6.90
CA TYR A 28 2.62 8.17 -7.71
C TYR A 28 1.39 8.43 -6.84
N PHE A 29 1.21 7.66 -5.76
CA PHE A 29 0.12 7.87 -4.82
C PHE A 29 0.23 9.21 -4.07
N ARG A 30 1.43 9.58 -3.62
CA ARG A 30 1.66 10.87 -2.94
C ARG A 30 1.40 12.05 -3.87
N ASP A 31 1.82 11.97 -5.13
CA ASP A 31 1.56 13.00 -6.13
C ASP A 31 0.08 13.18 -6.36
N ARG A 32 -0.67 12.08 -6.57
CA ARG A 32 -2.14 12.14 -6.69
C ARG A 32 -2.79 12.74 -5.44
N SER A 33 -2.27 12.43 -4.26
CA SER A 33 -2.78 12.96 -3.01
C SER A 33 -2.53 14.46 -2.82
N ALA A 34 -1.46 14.98 -3.42
CA ALA A 34 -1.16 16.41 -3.44
C ALA A 34 -1.94 17.15 -4.55
N GLU A 35 -2.06 16.56 -5.73
CA GLU A 35 -2.78 17.14 -6.89
C GLU A 35 -4.28 17.22 -6.65
N GLN A 36 -4.88 16.17 -6.06
CA GLN A 36 -6.33 16.03 -5.89
C GLN A 36 -6.67 15.54 -4.48
N PRO A 37 -6.40 16.34 -3.43
CA PRO A 37 -6.59 15.92 -2.05
C PRO A 37 -8.05 15.61 -1.72
N ASP A 38 -8.98 16.29 -2.40
CA ASP A 38 -10.41 16.15 -2.18
C ASP A 38 -11.04 15.05 -3.05
N ALA A 39 -10.31 14.44 -3.99
CA ALA A 39 -10.87 13.33 -4.77
C ALA A 39 -11.05 12.08 -3.91
N VAL A 40 -12.13 11.32 -4.16
CA VAL A 40 -12.40 10.05 -3.47
C VAL A 40 -11.37 9.00 -3.91
N ALA A 41 -10.64 8.45 -2.95
CA ALA A 41 -9.63 7.40 -3.18
C ALA A 41 -10.20 6.00 -2.91
N ILE A 42 -11.04 5.89 -1.88
CA ILE A 42 -11.72 4.65 -1.49
C ILE A 42 -13.19 4.99 -1.31
N ASP A 43 -14.06 4.25 -1.97
CA ASP A 43 -15.50 4.20 -1.69
C ASP A 43 -15.86 2.76 -1.32
N PHE A 44 -16.33 2.57 -0.10
CA PHE A 44 -16.69 1.26 0.42
C PHE A 44 -18.00 1.35 1.23
N TYR A 45 -19.07 0.78 0.69
CA TYR A 45 -20.41 0.77 1.32
C TYR A 45 -20.88 2.17 1.76
N GLY A 46 -20.62 3.21 0.95
CA GLY A 46 -20.99 4.59 1.25
C GLY A 46 -20.06 5.29 2.24
N TYR A 47 -18.97 4.64 2.66
CA TYR A 47 -17.88 5.29 3.35
C TYR A 47 -16.81 5.69 2.35
N GLU A 48 -16.68 6.99 2.15
CA GLU A 48 -15.68 7.58 1.26
C GLU A 48 -14.46 8.05 2.07
N ILE A 49 -13.26 7.70 1.59
CA ILE A 49 -12.00 8.30 2.05
C ILE A 49 -11.39 9.04 0.88
N ARG A 50 -11.10 10.33 1.09
CA ARG A 50 -10.43 11.18 0.10
C ARG A 50 -8.92 10.94 0.10
N TYR A 51 -8.24 11.19 -1.02
CA TYR A 51 -6.80 10.98 -1.13
C TYR A 51 -6.00 11.71 -0.04
N GLY A 52 -6.32 12.97 0.25
CA GLY A 52 -5.65 13.75 1.30
C GLY A 52 -5.90 13.22 2.72
N GLU A 53 -7.06 12.61 2.97
CA GLU A 53 -7.33 11.92 4.23
C GLU A 53 -6.57 10.60 4.32
N LEU A 54 -6.59 9.80 3.25
CA LEU A 54 -5.90 8.53 3.19
C LEU A 54 -4.39 8.70 3.38
N ASN A 55 -3.77 9.67 2.71
CA ASN A 55 -2.35 9.95 2.86
C ASN A 55 -1.98 10.32 4.30
N ARG A 56 -2.79 11.14 4.98
CA ARG A 56 -2.56 11.47 6.40
C ARG A 56 -2.63 10.24 7.31
N LYS A 57 -3.59 9.33 7.07
CA LYS A 57 -3.70 8.07 7.84
C LYS A 57 -2.51 7.14 7.57
N ILE A 58 -2.04 7.06 6.33
CA ILE A 58 -0.83 6.32 5.95
C ILE A 58 0.38 6.84 6.72
N ASP A 59 0.60 8.17 6.71
CA ASP A 59 1.74 8.78 7.39
C ASP A 59 1.65 8.59 8.92
N GLN A 60 0.46 8.69 9.51
CA GLN A 60 0.24 8.39 10.93
C GLN A 60 0.58 6.93 11.28
N PHE A 61 0.14 5.98 10.44
CA PHE A 61 0.41 4.57 10.65
C PHE A 61 1.91 4.25 10.50
N ALA A 62 2.57 4.80 9.48
CA ALA A 62 4.00 4.65 9.28
C ALA A 62 4.80 5.18 10.49
N ASN A 63 4.45 6.37 10.99
CA ASN A 63 5.09 6.94 12.19
C ASN A 63 4.85 6.08 13.43
N ALA A 64 3.65 5.52 13.61
CA ALA A 64 3.34 4.62 14.72
C ALA A 64 4.10 3.28 14.64
N LEU A 65 4.44 2.79 13.44
CA LEU A 65 5.28 1.62 13.26
C LEU A 65 6.76 1.94 13.55
N MET A 66 7.27 3.05 13.04
CA MET A 66 8.64 3.49 13.36
C MET A 66 8.82 3.72 14.86
N GLY A 67 7.83 4.30 15.54
CA GLY A 67 7.83 4.46 16.99
C GLY A 67 7.82 3.14 17.78
N ARG A 68 7.50 2.01 17.13
CA ARG A 68 7.57 0.64 17.70
C ARG A 68 8.90 -0.05 17.40
N GLY A 69 9.85 0.63 16.77
CA GLY A 69 11.17 0.11 16.44
C GLY A 69 11.26 -0.62 15.10
N LEU A 70 10.22 -0.53 14.26
CA LEU A 70 10.30 -1.07 12.89
C LEU A 70 11.17 -0.17 12.02
N ALA A 71 12.04 -0.81 11.23
CA ALA A 71 12.90 -0.18 10.26
C ALA A 71 12.51 -0.58 8.82
N ARG A 72 13.11 0.12 7.86
CA ARG A 72 13.00 -0.24 6.44
C ARG A 72 13.45 -1.69 6.23
N GLY A 73 12.67 -2.44 5.45
CA GLY A 73 12.91 -3.85 5.17
C GLY A 73 12.31 -4.81 6.19
N ASP A 74 11.80 -4.31 7.32
CA ASP A 74 11.07 -5.14 8.28
C ASP A 74 9.71 -5.56 7.71
N ARG A 75 9.34 -6.81 8.00
CA ARG A 75 8.08 -7.38 7.52
C ARG A 75 6.98 -7.16 8.54
N VAL A 76 5.91 -6.50 8.11
CA VAL A 76 4.70 -6.30 8.91
C VAL A 76 3.63 -7.31 8.50
N GLY A 77 3.12 -8.07 9.47
CA GLY A 77 1.96 -8.92 9.25
C GLY A 77 0.68 -8.08 9.20
N ILE A 78 -0.11 -8.24 8.15
CA ILE A 78 -1.43 -7.62 8.04
C ILE A 78 -2.46 -8.70 8.37
N PHE A 79 -3.20 -8.49 9.45
CA PHE A 79 -4.36 -9.31 9.81
C PHE A 79 -5.62 -8.48 9.59
N THR A 80 -6.44 -8.88 8.63
CA THR A 80 -7.70 -8.19 8.30
C THR A 80 -8.90 -9.04 8.68
N ILE A 81 -9.98 -8.36 9.06
CA ILE A 81 -11.32 -8.96 9.13
C ILE A 81 -11.97 -8.85 7.74
N PRO A 82 -12.84 -9.80 7.34
CA PRO A 82 -13.33 -9.92 5.97
C PRO A 82 -14.13 -8.72 5.43
N PHE A 83 -14.55 -7.76 6.27
CA PHE A 83 -15.38 -6.62 5.86
C PHE A 83 -14.88 -5.24 6.33
N GLY A 84 -13.61 -5.11 6.72
CA GLY A 84 -13.04 -3.84 7.18
C GLY A 84 -12.27 -3.07 6.11
N ILE A 85 -12.38 -1.74 6.11
CA ILE A 85 -11.44 -0.87 5.39
C ILE A 85 -10.14 -0.85 6.18
N HIS A 86 -9.07 -1.38 5.60
CA HIS A 86 -7.76 -1.45 6.24
C HIS A 86 -6.71 -0.76 5.38
N ILE A 87 -5.91 0.10 6.02
CA ILE A 87 -4.82 0.82 5.35
C ILE A 87 -3.57 -0.02 5.51
N ALA A 88 -3.10 -0.60 4.41
CA ALA A 88 -1.82 -1.28 4.33
C ALA A 88 -0.75 -0.26 3.92
N VAL A 89 0.28 -0.10 4.75
CA VAL A 89 1.46 0.70 4.38
C VAL A 89 2.54 -0.27 3.91
N THR A 90 2.69 -0.38 2.59
CA THR A 90 3.86 -1.01 1.98
C THR A 90 4.96 0.04 1.91
N SER A 91 5.86 0.06 2.89
CA SER A 91 7.15 0.71 2.72
C SER A 91 8.15 -0.37 2.30
N CYS A 92 8.16 -0.66 1.00
CA CYS A 92 9.27 -1.36 0.37
C CYS A 92 10.16 -0.29 -0.24
N TYR A 93 11.35 -0.14 0.33
CA TYR A 93 12.52 0.45 -0.29
C TYR A 93 13.74 -0.26 0.26
#